data_AF-A0A3P8RZQ2-F1
#
_entry.id   AF-A0A3P8RZQ2-F1
#
_cell.length_a   1.000
_cell.length_b   1.000
_cell.length_c   1.000
_cell.angle_alpha   90.00
_cell.angle_beta   90.00
_cell.angle_gamma   90.00
#
_symmetry.space_group_name_H-M   'P 1'
#
loop_
_entity.id
_entity.type
_entity.pdbx_description
1 polymer ?
#
loop_
_entity_poly.entity_id
_entity_poly.type
_entity_poly.pdbx_seq_one_letter_code
_entity_poly.pdbx_strand_id
1 'polypeptide(L)'
;MAAGSVKCTRVWLLLWLCVRLSDTKNTRQERGCCFRHGVSMDDDLLLPYADGHGPTHSHRHVRSCQYITHGNTTHESWPSSNHSGQPVAESTLLVSDVPGGSRWVYGHMTVVHDPLRAVSVLEPGGTDGCKMNQRVSVEETAKAAGCLYAQNAGFFDTRSGACLGNVVSNSRMVQDSGGVQNAQFGIRRDGSLVFGYLSQEDVLDQSNPFVQLVSGVIWLLRDGEVYINQSMEAECDKTQETGLLRTFVDVVSARTAVGHDAEGKLILFHIDGQTGLRGMSLWEMAEFLKKYGVINAINLDGGGSSTFVVNGSLASYPSDHCKPDNRWRCGRNVSTILCIHQRRCQPGNCSGHGDCVDGHCRCQEGWQGASCDSLVCQTCGPHGFCTANGCVCDAGWRGKNCSQECLPGFYGDGCNQTCSCNNGGSCDPIYGRCTCPPGFQGDSCEQLCPLGFFGPSCAQECHCENLCPCDPQTGSCNATLREETNYTLHRAGHCLAKQMFTSWRQEKDANREQPYLTERTWLIITLVLAFLLSLSLLVHIVKACCSTVASHFPERQDYSYVPLTDINGAASRARDKAGVSGKGDFELDDSDSQDETWSPSCSGRL
;
A
#
# COMPACT_ATOMS: atom_id res chain seq x y z
N MET A 1 65.46 33.36 -35.13
CA MET A 1 65.83 33.15 -33.71
C MET A 1 64.80 32.20 -33.09
N ALA A 2 65.08 31.70 -31.88
CA ALA A 2 64.30 30.82 -30.99
C ALA A 2 62.83 30.42 -31.33
N ALA A 3 62.52 29.14 -31.06
CA ALA A 3 61.26 28.52 -30.60
C ALA A 3 59.88 29.09 -31.02
N GLY A 4 58.85 28.27 -31.31
CA GLY A 4 58.70 26.85 -31.01
C GLY A 4 57.36 26.54 -30.30
N SER A 5 56.24 27.02 -30.85
CA SER A 5 54.92 26.90 -30.23
C SER A 5 54.19 25.60 -30.60
N VAL A 6 54.18 24.62 -29.69
CA VAL A 6 53.41 23.36 -29.83
C VAL A 6 52.88 22.91 -28.46
N LYS A 7 51.59 22.53 -28.39
CA LYS A 7 50.87 21.88 -27.26
C LYS A 7 50.70 22.70 -25.95
N CYS A 8 49.68 23.57 -25.92
CA CYS A 8 49.04 24.00 -24.65
C CYS A 8 47.68 23.30 -24.36
N THR A 9 47.28 22.32 -25.17
CA THR A 9 46.02 21.55 -24.98
C THR A 9 46.11 20.40 -23.98
N ARG A 10 47.33 19.93 -23.63
CA ARG A 10 47.52 18.91 -22.58
C ARG A 10 47.52 19.48 -21.16
N VAL A 11 47.79 20.77 -20.99
CA VAL A 11 47.85 21.42 -19.66
C VAL A 11 46.47 21.50 -19.02
N TRP A 12 45.45 21.91 -19.77
CA TRP A 12 44.06 21.94 -19.29
C TRP A 12 43.51 20.55 -18.96
N LEU A 13 43.84 19.53 -19.76
CA LEU A 13 43.41 18.15 -19.51
C LEU A 13 44.09 17.55 -18.26
N LEU A 14 45.36 17.89 -18.01
CA LEU A 14 46.06 17.54 -16.78
C LEU A 14 45.50 18.30 -15.56
N LEU A 15 45.20 19.59 -15.68
CA LEU A 15 44.54 20.36 -14.61
C LEU A 15 43.16 19.78 -14.25
N TRP A 16 42.34 19.40 -15.24
CA TRP A 16 41.03 18.80 -14.99
C TRP A 16 41.13 17.40 -14.36
N LEU A 17 42.14 16.59 -14.75
CA LEU A 17 42.46 15.35 -14.04
C LEU A 17 42.97 15.62 -12.62
N CYS A 18 43.82 16.62 -12.40
CA CYS A 18 44.33 16.97 -11.07
C CYS A 18 43.21 17.44 -10.13
N VAL A 19 42.22 18.20 -10.63
CA VAL A 19 41.03 18.57 -9.85
C VAL A 19 40.22 17.32 -9.47
N ARG A 20 39.89 16.42 -10.43
CA ARG A 20 39.18 15.17 -10.11
C ARG A 20 39.98 14.18 -9.24
N LEU A 21 41.30 14.20 -9.31
CA LEU A 21 42.20 13.43 -8.44
C LEU A 21 42.40 14.08 -7.05
N SER A 22 42.03 15.36 -6.90
CA SER A 22 41.96 16.05 -5.61
C SER A 22 40.62 15.78 -4.92
N ASP A 23 39.50 15.86 -5.65
CA ASP A 23 38.16 15.52 -5.13
C ASP A 23 38.08 14.07 -4.64
N THR A 24 38.76 13.13 -5.31
CA THR A 24 38.81 11.71 -4.89
C THR A 24 39.78 11.41 -3.74
N LYS A 25 40.40 12.44 -3.12
CA LYS A 25 41.28 12.29 -1.94
C LYS A 25 41.01 13.25 -0.80
N ASN A 26 39.87 13.94 -0.79
CA ASN A 26 39.51 14.85 0.31
C ASN A 26 38.73 14.20 1.47
N THR A 27 38.71 12.87 1.56
CA THR A 27 38.34 12.14 2.80
C THR A 27 39.47 12.17 3.85
N ARG A 28 40.23 13.27 3.91
CA ARG A 28 41.41 13.41 4.77
C ARG A 28 41.06 14.04 6.13
N GLN A 29 40.26 13.30 6.89
CA GLN A 29 40.32 13.23 8.35
C GLN A 29 40.53 14.59 9.05
N GLU A 30 39.42 15.27 9.40
CA GLU A 30 39.47 16.40 10.35
C GLU A 30 40.04 15.93 11.69
N ARG A 31 41.33 16.16 11.91
CA ARG A 31 42.00 15.95 13.20
C ARG A 31 41.76 17.13 14.13
N GLY A 32 40.49 17.44 14.36
CA GLY A 32 40.10 17.95 15.67
C GLY A 32 40.41 16.88 16.74
N CYS A 33 40.49 17.27 18.00
CA CYS A 33 40.84 16.37 19.10
C CYS A 33 39.68 15.44 19.53
N CYS A 34 39.01 14.81 18.56
CA CYS A 34 38.14 13.68 18.82
C CYS A 34 39.01 12.52 19.32
N PHE A 35 38.87 12.17 20.61
CA PHE A 35 39.36 10.89 21.11
C PHE A 35 38.76 9.79 20.24
N ARG A 36 39.62 8.94 19.66
CA ARG A 36 39.17 7.63 19.19
C ARG A 36 38.56 6.93 20.41
N HIS A 37 37.24 6.80 20.42
CA HIS A 37 36.56 5.99 21.42
C HIS A 37 37.13 4.57 21.29
N GLY A 38 37.51 3.98 22.41
CA GLY A 38 38.01 2.61 22.40
C GLY A 38 36.91 1.68 21.90
N VAL A 39 37.26 0.68 21.11
CA VAL A 39 36.31 -0.41 20.86
C VAL A 39 36.21 -1.23 22.14
N SER A 40 35.01 -1.63 22.53
CA SER A 40 34.80 -2.48 23.71
C SER A 40 35.70 -3.72 23.71
N MET A 41 36.12 -4.15 24.90
CA MET A 41 36.73 -5.46 25.11
C MET A 41 35.74 -6.61 24.97
N ASP A 42 34.43 -6.36 25.15
CA ASP A 42 33.34 -7.35 25.32
C ASP A 42 33.65 -8.32 26.48
N ASP A 43 34.09 -7.79 27.63
CA ASP A 43 34.67 -8.58 28.73
C ASP A 43 33.80 -8.69 29.99
N ASP A 44 32.80 -7.82 30.20
CA ASP A 44 31.75 -8.02 31.21
C ASP A 44 30.53 -8.72 30.60
N LEU A 45 30.68 -10.02 30.31
CA LEU A 45 29.62 -10.85 29.73
C LEU A 45 28.69 -11.43 30.81
N LEU A 46 27.39 -11.21 30.65
CA LEU A 46 26.34 -11.66 31.56
C LEU A 46 25.30 -12.48 30.77
N LEU A 47 25.55 -13.79 30.65
CA LEU A 47 24.77 -14.68 29.77
C LEU A 47 23.81 -15.58 30.58
N PRO A 48 22.50 -15.62 30.26
CA PRO A 48 21.55 -16.52 30.91
C PRO A 48 21.63 -17.99 30.44
N TYR A 49 22.17 -18.22 29.23
CA TYR A 49 22.21 -19.54 28.57
C TYR A 49 23.63 -19.85 28.07
N ALA A 50 24.01 -21.13 28.07
CA ALA A 50 25.30 -21.61 27.57
C ALA A 50 25.24 -21.91 26.06
N ASP A 51 24.24 -22.71 25.66
CA ASP A 51 23.97 -23.14 24.30
C ASP A 51 22.49 -22.90 23.98
N GLY A 52 22.22 -22.32 22.81
CA GLY A 52 20.89 -21.79 22.48
C GLY A 52 20.54 -20.49 23.23
N HIS A 53 19.35 -19.97 22.97
CA HIS A 53 18.79 -18.83 23.69
C HIS A 53 17.31 -19.09 23.93
N GLY A 54 16.89 -18.98 25.19
CA GLY A 54 15.56 -19.37 25.62
C GLY A 54 15.38 -20.89 25.72
N PRO A 55 14.24 -21.34 26.28
CA PRO A 55 13.89 -22.75 26.39
C PRO A 55 13.41 -23.33 25.05
N THR A 56 13.60 -24.63 24.86
CA THR A 56 13.09 -25.42 23.74
C THR A 56 11.64 -25.88 23.92
N HIS A 57 11.07 -25.72 25.11
CA HIS A 57 9.69 -26.11 25.40
C HIS A 57 8.65 -25.08 24.90
N SER A 58 7.52 -25.58 24.39
CA SER A 58 6.46 -24.72 23.82
C SER A 58 5.72 -23.85 24.86
N HIS A 59 5.11 -22.75 24.40
CA HIS A 59 4.15 -21.91 25.15
C HIS A 59 3.10 -22.70 25.95
N ARG A 60 2.61 -23.82 25.40
CA ARG A 60 1.67 -24.73 26.08
C ARG A 60 2.24 -25.28 27.40
N HIS A 61 3.55 -25.46 27.51
CA HIS A 61 4.20 -25.88 28.76
C HIS A 61 4.11 -24.77 29.81
N VAL A 62 4.55 -23.55 29.48
CA VAL A 62 4.47 -22.37 30.36
C VAL A 62 3.05 -22.18 30.90
N ARG A 63 2.05 -22.18 30.01
CA ARG A 63 0.64 -22.06 30.39
C ARG A 63 0.13 -23.21 31.29
N SER A 64 0.71 -24.41 31.17
CA SER A 64 0.30 -25.59 31.96
C SER A 64 1.07 -25.73 33.28
N CYS A 65 2.14 -24.97 33.47
CA CYS A 65 2.98 -25.00 34.68
C CYS A 65 2.91 -23.70 35.51
N GLN A 66 2.38 -22.60 34.98
CA GLN A 66 2.14 -21.39 35.78
C GLN A 66 1.11 -21.62 36.91
N TYR A 67 1.14 -20.75 37.93
CA TYR A 67 0.20 -20.79 39.04
C TYR A 67 -1.26 -20.63 38.60
N ILE A 68 -2.14 -21.45 39.19
CA ILE A 68 -3.58 -21.53 38.88
C ILE A 68 -4.29 -20.17 38.99
N THR A 69 -3.78 -19.26 39.81
CA THR A 69 -4.25 -17.87 39.97
C THR A 69 -4.29 -17.08 38.66
N HIS A 70 -3.40 -17.37 37.71
CA HIS A 70 -3.34 -16.69 36.40
C HIS A 70 -4.11 -17.45 35.29
N GLY A 71 -4.76 -18.57 35.64
CA GLY A 71 -5.58 -19.36 34.71
C GLY A 71 -4.82 -19.77 33.45
N ASN A 72 -5.39 -19.43 32.29
CA ASN A 72 -4.81 -19.73 30.97
C ASN A 72 -4.03 -18.55 30.36
N THR A 73 -3.96 -17.39 31.01
CA THR A 73 -3.33 -16.19 30.43
C THR A 73 -1.87 -16.13 30.88
N THR A 74 -0.93 -16.00 29.94
CA THR A 74 0.52 -16.04 30.18
C THR A 74 1.21 -14.68 30.06
N HIS A 75 0.44 -13.62 29.81
CA HIS A 75 0.87 -12.24 29.69
C HIS A 75 -0.17 -11.34 30.35
N GLU A 76 0.23 -10.16 30.82
CA GLU A 76 -0.69 -9.10 31.21
C GLU A 76 -0.77 -8.01 30.14
N SER A 77 -1.90 -7.29 30.10
CA SER A 77 -2.17 -6.22 29.14
C SER A 77 -2.74 -5.00 29.85
N TRP A 78 -2.15 -3.82 29.64
CA TRP A 78 -2.50 -2.58 30.33
C TRP A 78 -2.64 -1.42 29.33
N PRO A 79 -3.66 -0.56 29.40
CA PRO A 79 -3.77 0.59 28.50
C PRO A 79 -2.64 1.60 28.77
N SER A 80 -1.93 2.04 27.73
CA SER A 80 -0.87 3.06 27.87
C SER A 80 -1.44 4.43 28.21
N SER A 81 -0.73 5.20 29.03
CA SER A 81 -1.06 6.59 29.33
C SER A 81 -1.03 7.47 28.08
N ASN A 82 -1.88 8.50 28.05
CA ASN A 82 -1.95 9.49 26.97
C ASN A 82 -2.07 10.91 27.58
N HIS A 83 -1.03 11.35 28.28
CA HIS A 83 -1.01 12.65 28.95
C HIS A 83 -0.47 13.74 28.01
N SER A 84 -1.37 14.32 27.21
CA SER A 84 -1.09 15.55 26.46
C SER A 84 -0.76 16.72 27.40
N GLY A 85 0.12 17.62 26.95
CA GLY A 85 0.61 18.75 27.78
C GLY A 85 1.66 18.41 28.85
N GLN A 86 1.93 17.13 29.14
CA GLN A 86 3.13 16.71 29.87
C GLN A 86 4.32 16.56 28.90
N PRO A 87 5.58 16.69 29.38
CA PRO A 87 6.76 16.31 28.59
C PRO A 87 6.65 14.87 28.11
N VAL A 88 7.37 14.54 27.04
CA VAL A 88 7.31 13.21 26.42
C VAL A 88 7.82 12.12 27.37
N ALA A 89 8.95 12.40 28.03
CA ALA A 89 9.51 11.61 29.09
C ALA A 89 10.37 12.46 30.03
N GLU A 90 10.46 12.05 31.30
CA GLU A 90 11.34 12.61 32.32
C GLU A 90 12.27 11.52 32.85
N SER A 91 13.58 11.77 32.90
CA SER A 91 14.56 10.86 33.49
C SER A 91 15.07 11.38 34.83
N THR A 92 15.09 10.50 35.83
CA THR A 92 15.58 10.77 37.17
C THR A 92 16.86 9.98 37.44
N LEU A 93 17.94 10.69 37.82
CA LEU A 93 19.18 10.05 38.25
C LEU A 93 18.94 9.36 39.60
N LEU A 94 19.12 8.05 39.63
CA LEU A 94 19.08 7.25 40.84
C LEU A 94 20.47 7.16 41.46
N VAL A 95 20.55 7.56 42.72
CA VAL A 95 21.64 7.19 43.64
C VAL A 95 20.97 6.57 44.85
N SER A 96 21.26 5.31 45.15
CA SER A 96 20.53 4.57 46.20
C SER A 96 21.40 3.53 46.89
N ASP A 97 21.13 3.34 48.18
CA ASP A 97 21.56 2.17 48.94
C ASP A 97 20.64 0.98 48.60
N VAL A 98 21.22 -0.21 48.41
CA VAL A 98 20.45 -1.41 48.08
C VAL A 98 20.02 -2.13 49.36
N PRO A 99 18.70 -2.31 49.62
CA PRO A 99 18.22 -2.87 50.87
C PRO A 99 18.84 -4.23 51.23
N GLY A 100 19.51 -4.28 52.38
CA GLY A 100 20.19 -5.48 52.88
C GLY A 100 21.70 -5.54 52.59
N GLY A 101 22.26 -4.58 51.85
CA GLY A 101 23.70 -4.41 51.66
C GLY A 101 24.22 -3.06 52.16
N SER A 102 25.53 -2.85 52.11
CA SER A 102 26.18 -1.53 52.32
C SER A 102 26.76 -1.03 51.00
N ARG A 103 25.94 -1.02 49.95
CA ARG A 103 26.37 -0.92 48.55
C ARG A 103 25.51 0.08 47.78
N TRP A 104 26.17 1.10 47.25
CA TRP A 104 25.54 2.17 46.47
C TRP A 104 25.44 1.80 45.00
N VAL A 105 24.27 2.00 44.42
CA VAL A 105 24.01 1.90 42.98
C VAL A 105 23.76 3.28 42.37
N TYR A 106 24.12 3.38 41.09
CA TYR A 106 23.94 4.55 40.24
C TYR A 106 23.13 4.12 39.02
N GLY A 107 22.21 4.94 38.55
CA GLY A 107 21.34 4.57 37.45
C GLY A 107 20.37 5.66 37.04
N HIS A 108 19.41 5.31 36.19
CA HIS A 108 18.36 6.20 35.70
C HIS A 108 17.02 5.48 35.71
N MET A 109 15.98 6.21 36.10
CA MET A 109 14.59 5.79 35.92
C MET A 109 13.86 6.83 35.09
N THR A 110 13.42 6.43 33.90
CA THR A 110 12.79 7.29 32.89
C THR A 110 11.32 6.94 32.76
N VAL A 111 10.44 7.91 33.02
CA VAL A 111 8.99 7.81 32.92
C VAL A 111 8.55 8.35 31.55
N VAL A 112 7.71 7.62 30.81
CA VAL A 112 7.20 8.00 29.49
C VAL A 112 5.68 8.19 29.52
N HIS A 113 5.22 9.41 29.20
CA HIS A 113 3.84 9.85 29.42
C HIS A 113 2.88 9.56 28.24
N ASP A 114 3.44 9.12 27.11
CA ASP A 114 2.73 8.76 25.88
C ASP A 114 3.50 7.62 25.16
N PRO A 115 3.47 6.38 25.69
CA PRO A 115 4.29 5.29 25.17
C PRO A 115 4.03 4.96 23.70
N LEU A 116 2.76 4.96 23.28
CA LEU A 116 2.33 4.62 21.92
C LEU A 116 2.91 5.54 20.85
N ARG A 117 3.11 6.84 21.14
CA ARG A 117 3.65 7.82 20.18
C ARG A 117 5.13 8.14 20.39
N ALA A 118 5.70 7.86 21.57
CA ALA A 118 7.06 8.23 21.93
C ALA A 118 8.08 7.08 21.86
N VAL A 119 7.65 5.82 21.93
CA VAL A 119 8.56 4.67 22.06
C VAL A 119 8.76 3.94 20.73
N SER A 120 10.02 3.64 20.41
CA SER A 120 10.41 2.70 19.36
C SER A 120 11.38 1.64 19.86
N VAL A 121 11.13 0.38 19.49
CA VAL A 121 12.20 -0.62 19.39
C VAL A 121 12.91 -0.38 18.07
N LEU A 122 14.24 -0.25 18.08
CA LEU A 122 15.05 0.00 16.89
C LEU A 122 16.12 -1.07 16.69
N GLU A 123 16.42 -1.35 15.43
CA GLU A 123 17.49 -2.24 14.97
C GLU A 123 18.89 -1.56 15.06
N PRO A 124 19.98 -2.34 15.23
CA PRO A 124 21.35 -1.80 15.32
C PRO A 124 21.75 -1.05 14.05
N GLY A 125 22.03 0.25 14.17
CA GLY A 125 22.36 1.11 13.03
C GLY A 125 21.19 1.48 12.11
N GLY A 126 19.97 1.03 12.43
CA GLY A 126 18.75 1.29 11.66
C GLY A 126 18.22 0.07 10.90
N THR A 127 17.29 0.33 9.98
CA THR A 127 16.49 -0.65 9.23
C THR A 127 17.33 -1.77 8.60
N ASP A 128 16.92 -3.03 8.81
CA ASP A 128 17.59 -4.27 8.38
C ASP A 128 18.92 -4.57 9.12
N GLY A 129 19.28 -3.80 10.14
CA GLY A 129 20.44 -4.05 11.00
C GLY A 129 20.45 -5.45 11.62
N CYS A 130 19.30 -5.97 12.06
CA CYS A 130 19.18 -7.32 12.60
C CYS A 130 19.43 -8.39 11.52
N LYS A 131 18.86 -8.20 10.33
CA LYS A 131 19.01 -9.10 9.17
C LYS A 131 20.46 -9.16 8.65
N MET A 132 21.26 -8.14 8.93
CA MET A 132 22.69 -8.07 8.62
C MET A 132 23.59 -8.49 9.79
N ASN A 133 23.03 -8.96 10.91
CA ASN A 133 23.73 -9.27 12.17
C ASN A 133 24.66 -8.13 12.64
N GLN A 134 24.23 -6.87 12.46
CA GLN A 134 25.04 -5.72 12.85
C GLN A 134 25.06 -5.55 14.38
N ARG A 135 26.19 -5.05 14.89
CA ARG A 135 26.32 -4.58 16.28
C ARG A 135 26.76 -3.12 16.26
N VAL A 136 25.96 -2.22 16.82
CA VAL A 136 26.16 -0.75 16.78
C VAL A 136 26.00 -0.18 18.20
N SER A 137 26.65 0.93 18.52
CA SER A 137 26.48 1.54 19.85
C SER A 137 25.06 2.10 20.01
N VAL A 138 24.59 2.18 21.27
CA VAL A 138 23.31 2.84 21.59
C VAL A 138 23.36 4.31 21.18
N GLU A 139 24.51 4.98 21.36
CA GLU A 139 24.70 6.39 21.00
C GLU A 139 24.52 6.65 19.50
N GLU A 140 25.17 5.86 18.63
CA GLU A 140 25.08 6.02 17.18
C GLU A 140 23.66 5.76 16.68
N THR A 141 23.04 4.66 17.13
CA THR A 141 21.67 4.29 16.73
C THR A 141 20.65 5.31 17.26
N ALA A 142 20.78 5.76 18.50
CA ALA A 142 19.88 6.75 19.11
C ALA A 142 20.00 8.13 18.46
N LYS A 143 21.23 8.55 18.12
CA LYS A 143 21.51 9.81 17.44
C LYS A 143 20.99 9.83 16.00
N ALA A 144 21.09 8.71 15.29
CA ALA A 144 20.51 8.56 13.95
C ALA A 144 18.97 8.62 13.96
N ALA A 145 18.33 8.11 15.02
CA ALA A 145 16.88 8.09 15.17
C ALA A 145 16.25 9.29 15.89
N GLY A 146 17.06 10.22 16.41
CA GLY A 146 16.58 11.42 17.11
C GLY A 146 15.99 11.16 18.51
N CYS A 147 16.52 10.17 19.23
CA CYS A 147 16.05 9.83 20.57
C CYS A 147 16.44 10.89 21.62
N LEU A 148 15.49 11.27 22.47
CA LEU A 148 15.68 12.08 23.68
C LEU A 148 16.38 11.25 24.77
N TYR A 149 15.94 10.00 24.92
CA TYR A 149 16.53 9.00 25.80
C TYR A 149 16.61 7.67 25.05
N ALA A 150 17.65 6.87 25.31
CA ALA A 150 17.73 5.51 24.80
C ALA A 150 18.48 4.58 25.74
N GLN A 151 18.13 3.29 25.71
CA GLN A 151 18.89 2.22 26.35
C GLN A 151 19.00 0.99 25.44
N ASN A 152 19.98 0.11 25.70
CA ASN A 152 20.03 -1.21 25.07
C ASN A 152 18.78 -2.04 25.44
N ALA A 153 18.35 -2.93 24.55
CA ALA A 153 17.10 -3.68 24.71
C ALA A 153 17.31 -5.20 24.65
N GLY A 154 16.97 -5.83 23.52
CA GLY A 154 16.95 -7.29 23.38
C GLY A 154 18.34 -7.91 23.32
N PHE A 155 18.41 -9.17 23.76
CA PHE A 155 19.63 -9.99 23.72
C PHE A 155 20.08 -10.29 22.28
N PHE A 156 21.36 -10.63 22.14
CA PHE A 156 21.97 -11.01 20.87
C PHE A 156 23.09 -12.04 21.07
N ASP A 157 23.42 -12.80 20.03
CA ASP A 157 24.61 -13.65 20.05
C ASP A 157 25.84 -12.75 19.96
N THR A 158 26.62 -12.68 21.04
CA THR A 158 27.80 -11.82 21.15
C THR A 158 28.90 -12.16 20.14
N ARG A 159 28.90 -13.40 19.60
CA ARG A 159 29.88 -13.89 18.61
C ARG A 159 29.46 -13.58 17.17
N SER A 160 28.19 -13.81 16.81
CA SER A 160 27.70 -13.63 15.43
C SER A 160 27.03 -12.28 15.15
N GLY A 161 26.57 -11.57 16.19
CA GLY A 161 25.78 -10.34 16.06
C GLY A 161 24.29 -10.54 15.78
N ALA A 162 23.80 -11.79 15.71
CA ALA A 162 22.40 -12.09 15.43
C ALA A 162 21.47 -11.62 16.56
N CYS A 163 20.35 -10.99 16.19
CA CYS A 163 19.27 -10.61 17.11
C CYS A 163 18.53 -11.84 17.64
N LEU A 164 18.13 -11.84 18.91
CA LEU A 164 17.46 -12.97 19.56
C LEU A 164 16.07 -12.59 20.07
N GLY A 165 15.19 -13.61 20.18
CA GLY A 165 13.79 -13.44 20.55
C GLY A 165 12.94 -12.76 19.47
N ASN A 166 11.73 -12.35 19.84
CA ASN A 166 10.83 -11.59 18.97
C ASN A 166 11.24 -10.10 18.93
N VAL A 167 11.27 -9.53 17.71
CA VAL A 167 11.50 -8.09 17.47
C VAL A 167 10.49 -7.56 16.46
N VAL A 168 9.68 -6.59 16.88
CA VAL A 168 8.86 -5.75 16.00
C VAL A 168 9.31 -4.31 16.16
N SER A 169 9.69 -3.67 15.06
CA SER A 169 10.09 -2.26 15.01
C SER A 169 9.08 -1.49 14.17
N ASN A 170 8.36 -0.54 14.76
CA ASN A 170 7.49 0.39 14.03
C ASN A 170 6.43 -0.30 13.14
N SER A 171 5.74 -1.31 13.68
CA SER A 171 4.78 -2.21 13.00
C SER A 171 5.39 -3.18 11.97
N ARG A 172 6.72 -3.24 11.85
CA ARG A 172 7.42 -4.21 10.99
C ARG A 172 7.95 -5.37 11.83
N MET A 173 7.54 -6.59 11.50
CA MET A 173 8.20 -7.79 12.02
C MET A 173 9.64 -7.82 11.52
N VAL A 174 10.61 -7.82 12.43
CA VAL A 174 12.05 -7.86 12.15
C VAL A 174 12.60 -9.26 12.41
N GLN A 175 12.22 -9.85 13.55
CA GLN A 175 12.62 -11.20 13.95
C GLN A 175 11.43 -11.90 14.61
N ASP A 176 11.12 -13.10 14.13
CA ASP A 176 10.25 -14.07 14.81
C ASP A 176 11.17 -15.10 15.49
N SER A 177 10.87 -15.44 16.73
CA SER A 177 11.59 -16.47 17.50
C SER A 177 11.14 -17.91 17.18
N GLY A 178 10.03 -18.10 16.47
CA GLY A 178 9.39 -19.40 16.31
C GLY A 178 8.64 -19.86 17.57
N GLY A 179 8.31 -18.93 18.47
CA GLY A 179 7.60 -19.20 19.72
C GLY A 179 8.48 -19.61 20.90
N VAL A 180 9.77 -19.27 20.91
CA VAL A 180 10.66 -19.43 22.07
C VAL A 180 10.11 -18.64 23.26
N GLN A 181 10.12 -19.26 24.44
CA GLN A 181 9.45 -18.72 25.63
C GLN A 181 10.42 -17.94 26.52
N ASN A 182 10.58 -16.67 26.19
CA ASN A 182 11.20 -15.66 27.06
C ASN A 182 10.23 -14.53 27.36
N ALA A 183 10.52 -13.77 28.43
CA ALA A 183 9.72 -12.62 28.84
C ALA A 183 9.76 -11.50 27.77
N GLN A 184 8.60 -10.99 27.35
CA GLN A 184 8.48 -10.01 26.26
C GLN A 184 7.81 -8.73 26.74
N PHE A 185 8.18 -7.60 26.11
CA PHE A 185 7.50 -6.32 26.22
C PHE A 185 7.09 -5.87 24.82
N GLY A 186 5.82 -5.51 24.64
CA GLY A 186 5.33 -4.92 23.40
C GLY A 186 4.27 -3.85 23.62
N ILE A 187 4.02 -3.08 22.55
CA ILE A 187 2.92 -2.12 22.45
C ILE A 187 2.08 -2.54 21.25
N ARG A 188 0.78 -2.75 21.44
CA ARG A 188 -0.19 -3.05 20.37
C ARG A 188 -0.75 -1.75 19.74
N ARG A 189 -1.38 -1.86 18.57
CA ARG A 189 -1.84 -0.73 17.75
C ARG A 189 -2.85 0.19 18.46
N ASP A 190 -3.65 -0.36 19.37
CA ASP A 190 -4.59 0.37 20.22
C ASP A 190 -3.93 1.15 21.38
N GLY A 191 -2.65 0.92 21.66
CA GLY A 191 -1.95 1.43 22.84
C GLY A 191 -1.94 0.48 24.04
N SER A 192 -2.38 -0.78 23.90
CA SER A 192 -2.19 -1.77 24.97
C SER A 192 -0.71 -2.13 25.11
N LEU A 193 -0.14 -1.87 26.29
CA LEU A 193 1.16 -2.37 26.73
C LEU A 193 1.01 -3.83 27.14
N VAL A 194 1.87 -4.71 26.65
CA VAL A 194 1.80 -6.16 26.92
C VAL A 194 3.12 -6.64 27.52
N PHE A 195 3.04 -7.40 28.61
CA PHE A 195 4.19 -7.94 29.33
C PHE A 195 4.00 -9.44 29.63
N GLY A 196 5.06 -10.25 29.45
CA GLY A 196 5.07 -11.67 29.83
C GLY A 196 5.32 -12.61 28.65
N TYR A 197 4.72 -13.80 28.66
CA TYR A 197 4.97 -14.86 27.67
C TYR A 197 3.90 -14.89 26.59
N LEU A 198 4.35 -14.88 25.34
CA LEU A 198 3.51 -14.89 24.14
C LEU A 198 3.72 -16.17 23.32
N SER A 199 2.66 -16.68 22.71
CA SER A 199 2.77 -17.67 21.65
C SER A 199 3.11 -17.00 20.31
N GLN A 200 3.52 -17.79 19.31
CA GLN A 200 3.70 -17.27 17.95
C GLN A 200 2.39 -16.74 17.36
N GLU A 201 1.24 -17.30 17.75
CA GLU A 201 -0.09 -16.84 17.34
C GLU A 201 -0.43 -15.45 17.93
N ASP A 202 -0.11 -15.21 19.21
CA ASP A 202 -0.31 -13.90 19.87
C ASP A 202 0.51 -12.78 19.20
N VAL A 203 1.69 -13.14 18.68
CA VAL A 203 2.69 -12.24 18.07
C VAL A 203 2.39 -11.94 16.60
N LEU A 204 1.76 -12.90 15.89
CA LEU A 204 1.34 -12.77 14.49
C LEU A 204 -0.11 -12.29 14.32
N ASP A 205 -0.82 -11.98 15.41
CA ASP A 205 -2.17 -11.42 15.40
C ASP A 205 -2.26 -10.15 14.53
N GLN A 206 -3.18 -10.17 13.56
CA GLN A 206 -3.42 -9.07 12.62
C GLN A 206 -4.58 -8.16 13.04
N SER A 207 -5.35 -8.53 14.07
CA SER A 207 -6.52 -7.77 14.54
C SER A 207 -6.11 -6.54 15.35
N ASN A 208 -5.21 -6.71 16.33
CA ASN A 208 -4.59 -5.62 17.07
C ASN A 208 -3.06 -5.81 17.14
N PRO A 209 -2.35 -5.74 15.99
CA PRO A 209 -0.96 -6.14 15.88
C PRO A 209 -0.03 -5.29 16.74
N PHE A 210 1.10 -5.89 17.13
CA PHE A 210 2.20 -5.17 17.75
C PHE A 210 2.74 -4.08 16.82
N VAL A 211 2.90 -2.88 17.37
CA VAL A 211 3.60 -1.75 16.73
C VAL A 211 5.05 -1.64 17.23
N GLN A 212 5.33 -2.14 18.43
CA GLN A 212 6.68 -2.37 18.97
C GLN A 212 6.67 -3.70 19.74
N LEU A 213 7.74 -4.49 19.68
CA LEU A 213 7.92 -5.72 20.47
C LEU A 213 9.41 -6.00 20.64
N VAL A 214 9.84 -6.38 21.84
CA VAL A 214 11.18 -6.87 22.13
C VAL A 214 11.15 -7.95 23.21
N SER A 215 12.00 -8.97 23.08
CA SER A 215 12.19 -10.00 24.10
C SER A 215 13.36 -9.67 25.02
N GLY A 216 13.14 -9.82 26.33
CA GLY A 216 14.16 -9.85 27.35
C GLY A 216 14.39 -11.28 27.84
N VAL A 217 14.83 -11.44 29.09
CA VAL A 217 14.93 -12.73 29.80
C VAL A 217 14.64 -12.46 31.29
N ILE A 218 13.76 -13.27 31.89
CA ILE A 218 13.12 -13.08 33.22
C ILE A 218 12.05 -11.97 33.25
N TRP A 219 10.82 -12.37 33.62
CA TRP A 219 9.72 -11.49 34.01
C TRP A 219 9.90 -11.15 35.50
N LEU A 220 10.21 -9.88 35.80
CA LEU A 220 10.58 -9.43 37.16
C LEU A 220 9.36 -9.29 38.05
N LEU A 221 8.33 -8.61 37.53
CA LEU A 221 7.10 -8.27 38.25
C LEU A 221 5.88 -8.62 37.41
N ARG A 222 4.92 -9.34 38.01
CA ARG A 222 3.58 -9.61 37.47
C ARG A 222 2.54 -9.11 38.47
N ASP A 223 1.60 -8.28 38.03
CA ASP A 223 0.53 -7.71 38.88
C ASP A 223 1.03 -7.00 40.17
N GLY A 224 2.23 -6.43 40.12
CA GLY A 224 2.91 -5.79 41.26
C GLY A 224 3.67 -6.75 42.18
N GLU A 225 3.73 -8.04 41.87
CA GLU A 225 4.39 -9.08 42.68
C GLU A 225 5.61 -9.71 41.98
N VAL A 226 6.60 -10.14 42.76
CA VAL A 226 7.88 -10.65 42.23
C VAL A 226 7.70 -12.04 41.61
N TYR A 227 8.01 -12.14 40.32
CA TYR A 227 7.69 -13.30 39.47
C TYR A 227 8.92 -14.13 39.04
N ILE A 228 10.11 -13.80 39.57
CA ILE A 228 11.41 -14.37 39.15
C ILE A 228 11.48 -15.89 39.30
N ASN A 229 10.89 -16.49 40.35
CA ASN A 229 10.87 -17.95 40.53
C ASN A 229 10.11 -18.63 39.39
N GLN A 230 8.94 -18.10 39.06
CA GLN A 230 8.08 -18.56 37.99
C GLN A 230 8.75 -18.39 36.62
N SER A 231 9.51 -17.32 36.43
CA SER A 231 10.34 -17.13 35.23
C SER A 231 11.50 -18.10 35.13
N MET A 232 12.15 -18.48 36.23
CA MET A 232 13.16 -19.56 36.18
C MET A 232 12.54 -20.91 35.78
N GLU A 233 11.28 -21.17 36.14
CA GLU A 233 10.55 -22.38 35.71
C GLU A 233 10.02 -22.30 34.26
N ALA A 234 9.69 -21.09 33.78
CA ALA A 234 9.15 -20.84 32.44
C ALA A 234 10.21 -20.59 31.36
N GLU A 235 11.42 -20.15 31.73
CA GLU A 235 12.48 -19.74 30.80
C GLU A 235 13.74 -20.63 30.87
N CYS A 236 13.73 -21.68 31.71
CA CYS A 236 14.78 -22.69 31.77
C CYS A 236 14.28 -24.03 31.22
N ASP A 237 15.13 -24.73 30.48
CA ASP A 237 14.87 -26.12 30.12
C ASP A 237 15.32 -27.10 31.21
N LYS A 238 14.56 -28.19 31.35
CA LYS A 238 14.81 -29.28 32.30
C LYS A 238 15.99 -30.19 31.92
N THR A 239 16.59 -29.93 30.76
CA THR A 239 17.76 -30.62 30.20
C THR A 239 19.04 -29.80 30.28
N GLN A 240 18.96 -28.49 30.55
CA GLN A 240 20.12 -27.63 30.78
C GLN A 240 20.53 -27.63 32.25
N GLU A 241 21.78 -27.25 32.54
CA GLU A 241 22.19 -26.97 33.92
C GLU A 241 21.52 -25.69 34.42
N THR A 242 20.47 -25.84 35.23
CA THR A 242 19.71 -24.76 35.89
C THR A 242 20.59 -23.79 36.69
N GLY A 243 21.83 -24.19 37.01
CA GLY A 243 22.83 -23.35 37.65
C GLY A 243 23.21 -22.10 36.86
N LEU A 244 23.19 -22.09 35.52
CA LEU A 244 23.61 -20.90 34.77
C LEU A 244 22.54 -19.80 34.80
N LEU A 245 21.28 -20.11 34.44
CA LEU A 245 20.20 -19.13 34.53
C LEU A 245 20.04 -18.62 35.96
N ARG A 246 20.17 -19.50 36.96
CA ARG A 246 20.17 -19.11 38.37
C ARG A 246 21.35 -18.19 38.72
N THR A 247 22.54 -18.46 38.21
CA THR A 247 23.69 -17.55 38.39
C THR A 247 23.41 -16.20 37.74
N PHE A 248 22.82 -16.16 36.54
CA PHE A 248 22.39 -14.93 35.87
C PHE A 248 21.32 -14.15 36.67
N VAL A 249 20.44 -14.82 37.41
CA VAL A 249 19.44 -14.22 38.30
C VAL A 249 20.08 -13.67 39.58
N ASP A 250 20.86 -14.51 40.27
CA ASP A 250 21.40 -14.27 41.62
C ASP A 250 22.63 -13.31 41.61
N VAL A 251 23.40 -13.25 40.52
CA VAL A 251 24.63 -12.43 40.44
C VAL A 251 24.33 -10.94 40.35
N VAL A 252 25.13 -10.12 41.05
CA VAL A 252 25.07 -8.66 40.94
C VAL A 252 25.79 -8.20 39.65
N SER A 253 25.15 -7.36 38.84
CA SER A 253 25.76 -6.77 37.63
C SER A 253 25.05 -5.48 37.22
N ALA A 254 25.50 -4.84 36.13
CA ALA A 254 24.73 -3.80 35.45
C ALA A 254 23.46 -4.43 34.83
N ARG A 255 22.32 -3.74 34.91
CA ARG A 255 21.00 -4.25 34.47
C ARG A 255 20.21 -3.17 33.77
N THR A 256 19.40 -3.56 32.78
CA THR A 256 18.31 -2.73 32.28
C THR A 256 16.98 -3.49 32.33
N ALA A 257 15.89 -2.76 32.45
CA ALA A 257 14.54 -3.29 32.49
C ALA A 257 13.55 -2.32 31.82
N VAL A 258 12.38 -2.84 31.48
CA VAL A 258 11.22 -2.06 31.02
C VAL A 258 9.96 -2.57 31.71
N GLY A 259 9.10 -1.65 32.14
CA GLY A 259 7.86 -1.93 32.85
C GLY A 259 6.84 -0.81 32.72
N HIS A 260 5.78 -0.82 33.53
CA HIS A 260 4.80 0.26 33.59
C HIS A 260 4.26 0.51 35.01
N ASP A 261 3.76 1.72 35.25
CA ASP A 261 3.00 2.05 36.47
C ASP A 261 1.49 1.83 36.30
N ALA A 262 0.73 2.04 37.38
CA ALA A 262 -0.72 1.83 37.41
C ALA A 262 -1.49 2.78 36.46
N GLU A 263 -0.95 3.97 36.17
CA GLU A 263 -1.54 4.89 35.18
C GLU A 263 -1.18 4.54 33.73
N GLY A 264 -0.36 3.51 33.50
CA GLY A 264 0.06 3.05 32.18
C GLY A 264 1.21 3.87 31.57
N LYS A 265 1.95 4.64 32.37
CA LYS A 265 3.19 5.27 31.90
C LYS A 265 4.27 4.19 31.79
N LEU A 266 5.06 4.23 30.73
CA LEU A 266 6.15 3.26 30.56
C LEU A 266 7.35 3.69 31.41
N ILE A 267 7.93 2.73 32.13
CA ILE A 267 9.10 2.91 32.99
C ILE A 267 10.29 2.21 32.35
N LEU A 268 11.30 2.98 31.95
CA LEU A 268 12.61 2.47 31.57
C LEU A 268 13.55 2.58 32.77
N PHE A 269 14.24 1.49 33.10
CA PHE A 269 15.14 1.42 34.24
C PHE A 269 16.52 0.93 33.80
N HIS A 270 17.56 1.64 34.22
CA HIS A 270 18.96 1.33 33.98
C HIS A 270 19.74 1.47 35.29
N ILE A 271 20.61 0.51 35.62
CA ILE A 271 21.61 0.66 36.70
C ILE A 271 23.00 0.25 36.23
N ASP A 272 23.98 1.07 36.58
CA ASP A 272 25.40 0.83 36.36
C ASP A 272 25.90 -0.27 37.31
N GLY A 273 26.84 -1.08 36.83
CA GLY A 273 27.37 -2.20 37.58
C GLY A 273 28.64 -2.79 36.98
N GLN A 274 28.88 -4.06 37.32
CA GLN A 274 29.87 -4.96 36.71
C GLN A 274 29.69 -6.34 37.33
N THR A 275 29.70 -7.41 36.53
CA THR A 275 29.30 -8.75 37.00
C THR A 275 30.16 -9.24 38.16
N GLY A 276 29.49 -9.70 39.22
CA GLY A 276 30.11 -10.16 40.47
C GLY A 276 30.64 -9.06 41.39
N LEU A 277 30.55 -7.78 41.02
CA LEU A 277 31.21 -6.66 41.72
C LEU A 277 30.28 -5.48 42.07
N ARG A 278 29.45 -5.02 41.12
CA ARG A 278 28.67 -3.76 41.23
C ARG A 278 27.33 -3.87 40.52
N GLY A 279 26.37 -2.99 40.85
CA GLY A 279 25.02 -2.98 40.27
C GLY A 279 24.05 -3.81 41.11
N MET A 280 23.13 -4.56 40.49
CA MET A 280 22.05 -5.32 41.14
C MET A 280 21.93 -6.76 40.64
N SER A 281 21.46 -7.67 41.50
CA SER A 281 20.82 -8.93 41.12
C SER A 281 19.39 -8.67 40.62
N LEU A 282 18.75 -9.66 40.02
CA LEU A 282 17.36 -9.49 39.58
C LEU A 282 16.39 -9.35 40.76
N TRP A 283 16.67 -9.99 41.89
CA TRP A 283 15.90 -9.84 43.13
C TRP A 283 15.92 -8.42 43.68
N GLU A 284 17.12 -7.83 43.80
CA GLU A 284 17.31 -6.45 44.25
C GLU A 284 16.59 -5.46 43.32
N MET A 285 16.64 -5.69 42.01
CA MET A 285 15.96 -4.86 41.01
C MET A 285 14.43 -5.01 41.04
N ALA A 286 13.88 -6.22 41.17
CA ALA A 286 12.44 -6.43 41.23
C ALA A 286 11.81 -5.79 42.47
N GLU A 287 12.40 -5.98 43.66
CA GLU A 287 11.93 -5.31 44.88
C GLU A 287 12.07 -3.78 44.81
N PHE A 288 13.12 -3.26 44.14
CA PHE A 288 13.24 -1.84 43.88
C PHE A 288 12.09 -1.32 42.99
N LEU A 289 11.85 -1.96 41.84
CA LEU A 289 10.78 -1.57 40.91
C LEU A 289 9.39 -1.67 41.58
N LYS A 290 9.13 -2.74 42.33
CA LYS A 290 7.89 -2.93 43.12
C LYS A 290 7.67 -1.79 44.11
N LYS A 291 8.71 -1.42 44.86
CA LYS A 291 8.69 -0.31 45.83
C LYS A 291 8.39 1.04 45.17
N TYR A 292 8.72 1.22 43.89
CA TYR A 292 8.40 2.41 43.11
C TYR A 292 7.04 2.35 42.36
N GLY A 293 6.22 1.32 42.60
CA GLY A 293 4.86 1.22 42.07
C GLY A 293 4.76 0.65 40.65
N VAL A 294 5.82 -0.01 40.17
CA VAL A 294 5.81 -0.71 38.87
C VAL A 294 4.98 -1.99 38.97
N ILE A 295 4.03 -2.17 38.06
CA ILE A 295 3.05 -3.27 38.10
C ILE A 295 3.57 -4.49 37.34
N ASN A 296 3.88 -4.34 36.04
CA ASN A 296 4.59 -5.36 35.27
C ASN A 296 5.94 -4.84 34.78
N ALA A 297 6.97 -5.69 34.80
CA ALA A 297 8.31 -5.35 34.29
C ALA A 297 9.11 -6.60 33.88
N ILE A 298 9.91 -6.49 32.80
CA ILE A 298 10.82 -7.54 32.35
C ILE A 298 12.28 -7.08 32.40
N ASN A 299 13.23 -8.00 32.61
CA ASN A 299 14.66 -7.73 32.51
C ASN A 299 15.13 -7.82 31.05
N LEU A 300 15.95 -6.86 30.63
CA LEU A 300 16.56 -6.75 29.30
C LEU A 300 18.06 -7.13 29.36
N ASP A 301 18.83 -6.86 28.31
CA ASP A 301 20.26 -7.18 28.27
C ASP A 301 21.10 -6.32 29.26
N GLY A 302 22.17 -6.89 29.80
CA GLY A 302 22.91 -6.36 30.95
C GLY A 302 24.44 -6.52 30.86
N GLY A 303 25.11 -6.41 32.00
CA GLY A 303 26.59 -6.38 32.05
C GLY A 303 27.12 -5.25 31.16
N GLY A 304 28.16 -5.51 30.36
CA GLY A 304 28.74 -4.51 29.46
C GLY A 304 27.81 -3.99 28.36
N SER A 305 26.68 -4.66 28.09
CA SER A 305 25.64 -4.13 27.19
C SER A 305 24.88 -2.94 27.80
N SER A 306 24.78 -2.90 29.14
CA SER A 306 24.00 -1.93 29.90
C SER A 306 24.46 -0.49 29.64
N THR A 307 23.66 0.24 28.87
CA THR A 307 24.01 1.55 28.32
C THR A 307 22.80 2.48 28.34
N PHE A 308 22.93 3.67 28.92
CA PHE A 308 21.90 4.73 28.90
C PHE A 308 22.44 5.98 28.20
N VAL A 309 21.61 6.58 27.36
CA VAL A 309 21.97 7.67 26.44
C VAL A 309 20.93 8.79 26.56
N VAL A 310 21.40 10.04 26.67
CA VAL A 310 20.56 11.25 26.70
C VAL A 310 20.93 12.13 25.51
N ASN A 311 19.96 12.51 24.68
CA ASN A 311 20.13 13.33 23.47
C ASN A 311 21.28 12.87 22.56
N GLY A 312 21.47 11.56 22.41
CA GLY A 312 22.53 10.97 21.58
C GLY A 312 23.96 11.08 22.16
N SER A 313 24.09 11.19 23.49
CA SER A 313 25.37 11.13 24.22
C SER A 313 25.28 10.17 25.41
N LEU A 314 26.34 9.41 25.69
CA LEU A 314 26.43 8.49 26.83
C LEU A 314 26.16 9.20 28.18
N ALA A 315 25.30 8.61 28.99
CA ALA A 315 24.90 9.11 30.32
C ALA A 315 24.96 8.04 31.43
N SER A 316 25.52 6.87 31.14
CA SER A 316 25.81 5.77 32.07
C SER A 316 27.32 5.56 32.24
N TYR A 317 27.70 4.64 33.14
CA TYR A 317 29.07 4.14 33.27
C TYR A 317 29.17 2.67 32.84
N PRO A 318 29.42 2.37 31.54
CA PRO A 318 29.60 1.01 31.04
C PRO A 318 30.63 0.20 31.82
N SER A 319 30.48 -1.12 31.82
CA SER A 319 31.35 -2.03 32.55
C SER A 319 32.42 -2.71 31.69
N ASP A 320 32.29 -2.77 30.37
CA ASP A 320 33.37 -3.25 29.49
C ASP A 320 34.57 -2.29 29.48
N HIS A 321 35.78 -2.83 29.35
CA HIS A 321 37.01 -2.05 29.20
C HIS A 321 37.25 -1.60 27.75
N CYS A 322 38.03 -0.54 27.55
CA CYS A 322 38.39 -0.02 26.21
C CYS A 322 39.63 -0.71 25.61
N LYS A 323 39.58 -1.10 24.33
CA LYS A 323 40.79 -1.42 23.53
C LYS A 323 41.41 -0.12 22.98
N PRO A 324 42.73 0.14 23.13
CA PRO A 324 43.75 -0.69 23.77
C PRO A 324 44.02 -0.37 25.26
N ASP A 325 43.50 0.73 25.80
CA ASP A 325 43.77 1.19 27.18
C ASP A 325 42.69 0.70 28.15
N ASN A 326 42.96 -0.45 28.78
CA ASN A 326 42.04 -1.14 29.69
C ASN A 326 41.78 -0.42 31.03
N ARG A 327 42.24 0.82 31.21
CA ARG A 327 41.90 1.66 32.37
C ARG A 327 40.58 2.41 32.16
N TRP A 328 40.17 2.61 30.91
CA TRP A 328 38.92 3.27 30.55
C TRP A 328 37.79 2.26 30.32
N ARG A 329 36.55 2.72 30.47
CA ARG A 329 35.34 1.96 30.15
C ARG A 329 34.73 2.47 28.86
N CYS A 330 34.19 1.56 28.06
CA CYS A 330 33.63 1.85 26.74
C CYS A 330 32.25 1.20 26.60
N GLY A 331 31.32 1.89 25.94
CA GLY A 331 30.02 1.30 25.59
C GLY A 331 30.18 0.13 24.63
N ARG A 332 29.38 -0.93 24.83
CA ARG A 332 29.34 -2.08 23.93
C ARG A 332 28.56 -1.74 22.65
N ASN A 333 29.01 -2.28 21.52
CA ASN A 333 28.18 -2.37 20.33
C ASN A 333 27.12 -3.46 20.55
N VAL A 334 25.85 -3.07 20.65
CA VAL A 334 24.70 -3.93 20.96
C VAL A 334 23.85 -4.19 19.71
N SER A 335 22.79 -4.97 19.90
CA SER A 335 21.74 -5.24 18.91
C SER A 335 20.64 -4.17 18.99
N THR A 336 19.44 -4.52 19.46
CA THR A 336 18.30 -3.60 19.50
C THR A 336 18.39 -2.59 20.65
N ILE A 337 17.77 -1.43 20.45
CA ILE A 337 17.65 -0.39 21.47
C ILE A 337 16.18 0.00 21.69
N LEU A 338 15.86 0.41 22.91
CA LEU A 338 14.63 1.14 23.21
C LEU A 338 14.94 2.63 23.09
N CYS A 339 14.24 3.30 22.19
CA CYS A 339 14.36 4.72 21.90
C CYS A 339 13.09 5.45 22.34
N ILE A 340 13.24 6.48 23.17
CA ILE A 340 12.21 7.47 23.44
C ILE A 340 12.51 8.70 22.58
N HIS A 341 11.62 9.02 21.65
CA HIS A 341 11.71 10.17 20.74
C HIS A 341 10.50 11.09 20.91
N GLN A 342 10.53 12.27 20.29
CA GLN A 342 9.37 13.17 20.25
C GLN A 342 8.11 12.45 19.73
N ARG A 343 6.92 12.84 20.23
CA ARG A 343 5.62 12.22 19.89
C ARG A 343 5.40 12.21 18.37
N ARG A 344 5.36 11.03 17.77
CA ARG A 344 5.04 10.87 16.34
C ARG A 344 3.56 11.10 16.10
N CYS A 345 3.24 11.69 14.95
CA CYS A 345 1.86 11.96 14.59
C CYS A 345 1.09 10.72 14.17
N GLN A 346 -0.19 10.71 14.55
CA GLN A 346 -1.17 9.70 14.16
C GLN A 346 -2.38 10.40 13.52
N PRO A 347 -2.67 10.17 12.22
CA PRO A 347 -1.93 9.31 11.29
C PRO A 347 -0.55 9.87 10.88
N GLY A 348 0.28 9.01 10.29
CA GLY A 348 1.70 9.28 10.05
C GLY A 348 1.98 10.38 9.02
N ASN A 349 3.04 11.15 9.27
CA ASN A 349 3.62 12.19 8.38
C ASN A 349 2.66 13.30 7.90
N CYS A 350 1.45 13.41 8.46
CA CYS A 350 0.48 14.45 8.15
C CYS A 350 0.25 14.66 6.64
N SER A 351 0.26 13.57 5.87
CA SER A 351 0.17 13.53 4.40
C SER A 351 1.20 14.39 3.63
N GLY A 352 2.21 14.95 4.30
CA GLY A 352 3.07 15.99 3.73
C GLY A 352 2.43 17.39 3.64
N HIS A 353 1.28 17.59 4.28
CA HIS A 353 0.44 18.79 4.22
C HIS A 353 0.11 19.38 5.61
N GLY A 354 0.92 19.03 6.62
CA GLY A 354 0.79 19.55 7.97
C GLY A 354 2.07 19.36 8.79
N ASP A 355 2.26 20.23 9.79
CA ASP A 355 3.34 20.10 10.76
C ASP A 355 2.91 19.14 11.87
N CYS A 356 3.83 18.26 12.31
CA CYS A 356 3.57 17.39 13.44
C CYS A 356 3.82 18.13 14.76
N VAL A 357 2.76 18.31 15.57
CA VAL A 357 2.83 19.05 16.84
C VAL A 357 2.15 18.24 17.95
N ASP A 358 2.92 17.85 18.97
CA ASP A 358 2.47 17.06 20.13
C ASP A 358 1.75 15.74 19.76
N GLY A 359 2.18 15.09 18.66
CA GLY A 359 1.55 13.87 18.14
C GLY A 359 0.27 14.09 17.32
N HIS A 360 -0.11 15.35 17.06
CA HIS A 360 -1.25 15.73 16.24
C HIS A 360 -0.83 16.54 15.01
N CYS A 361 -1.50 16.33 13.88
CA CYS A 361 -1.21 17.04 12.64
C CYS A 361 -1.86 18.44 12.64
N ARG A 362 -1.03 19.48 12.56
CA ARG A 362 -1.45 20.85 12.31
C ARG A 362 -1.40 21.10 10.80
N CYS A 363 -2.56 21.04 10.14
CA CYS A 363 -2.62 21.18 8.69
C CYS A 363 -2.22 22.57 8.21
N GLN A 364 -1.59 22.60 7.04
CA GLN A 364 -1.28 23.81 6.30
C GLN A 364 -2.57 24.41 5.70
N GLU A 365 -2.52 25.69 5.31
CA GLU A 365 -3.69 26.34 4.72
C GLU A 365 -4.19 25.59 3.48
N GLY A 366 -5.50 25.34 3.42
CA GLY A 366 -6.10 24.53 2.37
C GLY A 366 -6.17 23.02 2.67
N TRP A 367 -5.75 22.54 3.85
CA TRP A 367 -5.85 21.12 4.22
C TRP A 367 -6.56 20.89 5.58
N GLN A 368 -7.24 19.75 5.70
CA GLN A 368 -8.00 19.32 6.88
C GLN A 368 -8.01 17.78 7.00
N GLY A 369 -8.73 17.27 8.00
CA GLY A 369 -8.72 15.86 8.39
C GLY A 369 -7.62 15.58 9.42
N ALA A 370 -7.74 14.47 10.16
CA ALA A 370 -6.79 14.13 11.21
C ALA A 370 -5.35 13.90 10.67
N SER A 371 -5.23 13.58 9.38
CA SER A 371 -3.99 13.34 8.66
C SER A 371 -3.59 14.47 7.71
N CYS A 372 -4.36 15.56 7.62
CA CYS A 372 -4.19 16.57 6.55
C CYS A 372 -4.26 15.97 5.13
N ASP A 373 -4.99 14.88 4.98
CA ASP A 373 -5.25 14.12 3.75
C ASP A 373 -6.35 14.75 2.88
N SER A 374 -7.21 15.57 3.49
CA SER A 374 -8.40 16.11 2.84
C SER A 374 -8.19 17.58 2.48
N LEU A 375 -8.20 17.92 1.19
CA LEU A 375 -8.10 19.31 0.74
C LEU A 375 -9.36 20.09 1.13
N VAL A 376 -9.19 21.24 1.81
CA VAL A 376 -10.24 22.25 1.99
C VAL A 376 -10.42 22.99 0.67
N CYS A 377 -11.15 22.40 -0.26
CA CYS A 377 -11.66 23.15 -1.41
C CYS A 377 -12.50 24.34 -0.91
N GLN A 378 -12.02 25.56 -1.17
CA GLN A 378 -12.89 26.74 -1.12
C GLN A 378 -14.08 26.47 -2.05
N THR A 379 -15.29 26.55 -1.49
CA THR A 379 -16.50 25.86 -1.95
C THR A 379 -16.59 25.74 -3.47
N CYS A 380 -16.37 24.53 -4.01
CA CYS A 380 -16.86 24.21 -5.35
C CYS A 380 -18.36 24.48 -5.35
N GLY A 381 -18.86 25.26 -6.31
CA GLY A 381 -20.27 25.60 -6.41
C GLY A 381 -21.14 24.37 -6.67
N PRO A 382 -22.46 24.53 -6.81
CA PRO A 382 -23.40 23.42 -7.04
C PRO A 382 -23.23 22.67 -8.38
N HIS A 383 -22.15 22.94 -9.11
CA HIS A 383 -21.84 22.44 -10.46
C HIS A 383 -20.41 21.90 -10.56
N GLY A 384 -19.92 21.25 -9.50
CA GLY A 384 -18.61 20.59 -9.51
C GLY A 384 -18.22 19.95 -8.18
N PHE A 385 -17.21 19.08 -8.22
CA PHE A 385 -16.73 18.31 -7.06
C PHE A 385 -15.23 18.54 -6.80
N CYS A 386 -14.83 18.40 -5.54
CA CYS A 386 -13.46 18.61 -5.09
C CYS A 386 -12.57 17.40 -5.45
N THR A 387 -11.36 17.66 -5.93
CA THR A 387 -10.29 16.66 -6.15
C THR A 387 -8.96 17.18 -5.62
N ALA A 388 -7.94 16.32 -5.52
CA ALA A 388 -6.59 16.70 -5.09
C ALA A 388 -5.94 17.80 -5.97
N ASN A 389 -6.42 18.03 -7.20
CA ASN A 389 -5.95 19.07 -8.10
C ASN A 389 -6.85 20.32 -8.15
N GLY A 390 -7.86 20.40 -7.27
CA GLY A 390 -8.88 21.46 -7.23
C GLY A 390 -10.28 20.98 -7.66
N CYS A 391 -11.20 21.92 -7.88
CA CYS A 391 -12.56 21.60 -8.33
C CYS A 391 -12.57 21.11 -9.78
N VAL A 392 -13.22 19.97 -10.03
CA VAL A 392 -13.66 19.53 -11.37
C VAL A 392 -15.09 20.02 -11.57
N CYS A 393 -15.36 20.67 -12.69
CA CYS A 393 -16.65 21.31 -12.98
C CYS A 393 -17.47 20.52 -13.98
N ASP A 394 -18.77 20.45 -13.74
CA ASP A 394 -19.74 19.78 -14.59
C ASP A 394 -19.84 20.46 -15.96
N ALA A 395 -20.33 19.73 -16.98
CA ALA A 395 -20.58 20.28 -18.31
C ALA A 395 -21.41 21.58 -18.28
N GLY A 396 -20.93 22.60 -18.98
CA GLY A 396 -21.49 23.96 -18.96
C GLY A 396 -20.82 24.92 -17.97
N TRP A 397 -19.98 24.42 -17.05
CA TRP A 397 -19.41 25.20 -15.95
C TRP A 397 -17.88 25.15 -15.89
N ARG A 398 -17.28 26.23 -15.36
CA ARG A 398 -15.83 26.44 -15.27
C ARG A 398 -15.45 27.42 -14.16
N GLY A 399 -14.14 27.67 -14.05
CA GLY A 399 -13.55 28.56 -13.04
C GLY A 399 -13.19 27.82 -11.75
N LYS A 400 -12.37 28.44 -10.90
CA LYS A 400 -11.77 27.81 -9.72
C LYS A 400 -12.76 27.17 -8.73
N ASN A 401 -14.02 27.62 -8.76
CA ASN A 401 -15.11 27.19 -7.90
C ASN A 401 -16.37 26.80 -8.70
N CYS A 402 -16.24 26.47 -9.99
CA CYS A 402 -17.34 26.02 -10.85
C CYS A 402 -18.61 26.91 -10.85
N SER A 403 -18.43 28.21 -10.61
CA SER A 403 -19.52 29.20 -10.49
C SER A 403 -19.59 30.15 -11.69
N GLN A 404 -18.98 29.79 -12.82
CA GLN A 404 -19.00 30.55 -14.07
C GLN A 404 -19.43 29.64 -15.22
N GLU A 405 -20.38 30.10 -16.03
CA GLU A 405 -20.81 29.42 -17.25
C GLU A 405 -19.69 29.43 -18.33
N CYS A 406 -19.76 28.50 -19.29
CA CYS A 406 -18.86 28.49 -20.45
C CYS A 406 -18.88 29.81 -21.22
N LEU A 407 -17.74 30.15 -21.83
CA LEU A 407 -17.69 31.25 -22.78
C LEU A 407 -18.38 30.84 -24.10
N PRO A 408 -19.00 31.77 -24.84
CA PRO A 408 -19.60 31.46 -26.14
C PRO A 408 -18.61 30.75 -27.07
N GLY A 409 -19.02 29.61 -27.62
CA GLY A 409 -18.16 28.76 -28.44
C GLY A 409 -17.37 27.68 -27.68
N PHE A 410 -17.59 27.51 -26.37
CA PHE A 410 -17.02 26.42 -25.58
C PHE A 410 -18.09 25.59 -24.87
N TYR A 411 -17.84 24.29 -24.67
CA TYR A 411 -18.78 23.36 -24.05
C TYR A 411 -18.09 22.20 -23.32
N GLY A 412 -18.91 21.36 -22.65
CA GLY A 412 -18.48 20.14 -21.97
C GLY A 412 -17.84 20.39 -20.60
N ASP A 413 -17.33 19.33 -19.96
CA ASP A 413 -16.79 19.39 -18.59
C ASP A 413 -15.63 20.38 -18.48
N GLY A 414 -15.71 21.31 -17.54
CA GLY A 414 -14.77 22.43 -17.40
C GLY A 414 -14.72 23.40 -18.58
N CYS A 415 -15.64 23.29 -19.56
CA CYS A 415 -15.67 24.04 -20.82
C CYS A 415 -14.45 23.80 -21.73
N ASN A 416 -13.88 22.58 -21.70
CA ASN A 416 -12.63 22.25 -22.39
C ASN A 416 -12.79 21.92 -23.90
N GLN A 417 -14.00 21.87 -24.44
CA GLN A 417 -14.27 21.55 -25.85
C GLN A 417 -14.74 22.80 -26.61
N THR A 418 -14.33 22.96 -27.88
CA THR A 418 -14.67 24.13 -28.71
C THR A 418 -15.78 23.77 -29.71
N CYS A 419 -16.80 24.62 -29.83
CA CYS A 419 -17.92 24.43 -30.76
C CYS A 419 -17.55 24.84 -32.19
N SER A 420 -18.00 24.08 -33.18
CA SER A 420 -17.74 24.33 -34.61
C SER A 420 -18.83 25.17 -35.31
N CYS A 421 -19.59 25.99 -34.58
CA CYS A 421 -20.78 26.67 -35.11
C CYS A 421 -20.44 27.79 -36.11
N ASN A 422 -20.83 27.60 -37.36
CA ASN A 422 -20.63 28.56 -38.45
C ASN A 422 -21.76 29.61 -38.51
N ASN A 423 -21.59 30.63 -39.36
CA ASN A 423 -22.60 31.63 -39.73
C ASN A 423 -23.29 32.37 -38.56
N GLY A 424 -22.68 32.39 -37.37
CA GLY A 424 -23.25 33.01 -36.16
C GLY A 424 -24.15 32.08 -35.33
N GLY A 425 -24.05 30.76 -35.51
CA GLY A 425 -24.72 29.77 -34.65
C GLY A 425 -24.36 29.91 -33.17
N SER A 426 -25.37 29.93 -32.30
CA SER A 426 -25.17 29.91 -30.84
C SER A 426 -24.90 28.48 -30.38
N CYS A 427 -23.93 28.28 -29.48
CA CYS A 427 -23.57 26.96 -28.99
C CYS A 427 -24.22 26.65 -27.63
N ASP A 428 -24.74 25.42 -27.50
CA ASP A 428 -25.13 24.83 -26.22
C ASP A 428 -23.88 24.54 -25.36
N PRO A 429 -23.75 25.14 -24.16
CA PRO A 429 -22.54 25.01 -23.33
C PRO A 429 -22.40 23.63 -22.65
N ILE A 430 -23.46 22.82 -22.62
CA ILE A 430 -23.42 21.46 -22.05
C ILE A 430 -23.05 20.47 -23.15
N TYR A 431 -23.78 20.51 -24.28
CA TYR A 431 -23.77 19.47 -25.31
C TYR A 431 -23.04 19.86 -26.62
N GLY A 432 -22.58 21.10 -26.77
CA GLY A 432 -21.85 21.56 -27.96
C GLY A 432 -22.69 21.74 -29.22
N ARG A 433 -24.01 21.59 -29.12
CA ARG A 433 -24.95 21.65 -30.25
C ARG A 433 -25.15 23.08 -30.73
N CYS A 434 -25.14 23.29 -32.05
CA CYS A 434 -25.36 24.61 -32.64
C CYS A 434 -26.86 24.89 -32.84
N THR A 435 -27.32 26.05 -32.37
CA THR A 435 -28.63 26.63 -32.68
C THR A 435 -28.45 27.67 -33.78
N CYS A 436 -29.04 27.42 -34.95
CA CYS A 436 -28.74 28.20 -36.14
C CYS A 436 -29.57 29.48 -36.26
N PRO A 437 -28.96 30.62 -36.63
CA PRO A 437 -29.68 31.85 -36.84
C PRO A 437 -30.58 31.76 -38.08
N PRO A 438 -31.54 32.69 -38.26
CA PRO A 438 -32.43 32.69 -39.40
C PRO A 438 -31.69 32.61 -40.74
N GLY A 439 -32.15 31.70 -41.60
CA GLY A 439 -31.55 31.45 -42.92
C GLY A 439 -30.55 30.31 -42.99
N PHE A 440 -30.19 29.67 -41.87
CA PHE A 440 -29.20 28.60 -41.81
C PHE A 440 -29.67 27.33 -41.09
N GLN A 441 -29.13 26.18 -41.51
CA GLN A 441 -29.34 24.84 -40.94
C GLN A 441 -28.06 23.99 -41.05
N GLY A 442 -28.15 22.73 -40.62
CA GLY A 442 -27.02 21.80 -40.51
C GLY A 442 -26.48 21.73 -39.09
N ASP A 443 -25.81 20.64 -38.72
CA ASP A 443 -25.35 20.40 -37.33
C ASP A 443 -24.31 21.45 -36.87
N SER A 444 -23.64 22.12 -37.82
CA SER A 444 -22.73 23.24 -37.57
C SER A 444 -23.20 24.55 -38.19
N CYS A 445 -24.48 24.65 -38.57
CA CYS A 445 -25.08 25.81 -39.25
C CYS A 445 -24.41 26.20 -40.59
N GLU A 446 -23.78 25.23 -41.25
CA GLU A 446 -22.97 25.41 -42.46
C GLU A 446 -23.79 25.55 -43.76
N GLN A 447 -25.09 25.24 -43.72
CA GLN A 447 -25.97 25.23 -44.89
C GLN A 447 -26.97 26.39 -44.83
N LEU A 448 -27.30 26.98 -46.00
CA LEU A 448 -28.44 27.89 -46.15
C LEU A 448 -29.76 27.09 -46.16
N CYS A 449 -30.89 27.76 -45.85
CA CYS A 449 -32.20 27.11 -45.88
C CYS A 449 -32.55 26.51 -47.25
N PRO A 450 -33.19 25.32 -47.27
CA PRO A 450 -33.74 24.76 -48.50
C PRO A 450 -34.92 25.62 -48.99
N LEU A 451 -35.13 25.64 -50.31
CA LEU A 451 -36.25 26.40 -50.89
C LEU A 451 -37.58 25.92 -50.35
N GLY A 452 -38.42 26.88 -49.95
CA GLY A 452 -39.65 26.63 -49.24
C GLY A 452 -39.52 26.76 -47.72
N PHE A 453 -38.33 27.00 -47.16
CA PHE A 453 -38.13 27.13 -45.71
C PHE A 453 -37.35 28.38 -45.32
N PHE A 454 -37.66 28.93 -44.14
CA PHE A 454 -37.05 30.12 -43.57
C PHE A 454 -36.98 30.07 -42.03
N GLY A 455 -36.37 31.08 -41.44
CA GLY A 455 -36.32 31.25 -39.98
C GLY A 455 -35.18 30.46 -39.31
N PRO A 456 -35.09 30.48 -37.96
CA PRO A 456 -34.01 29.83 -37.23
C PRO A 456 -34.07 28.31 -37.41
N SER A 457 -32.91 27.70 -37.66
CA SER A 457 -32.77 26.29 -38.09
C SER A 457 -33.72 25.88 -39.24
N CYS A 458 -34.15 26.84 -40.06
CA CYS A 458 -35.07 26.67 -41.19
C CYS A 458 -36.41 25.99 -40.84
N ALA A 459 -36.91 26.17 -39.61
CA ALA A 459 -38.05 25.45 -39.07
C ALA A 459 -39.45 25.92 -39.57
N GLN A 460 -39.54 26.93 -40.44
CA GLN A 460 -40.80 27.53 -40.89
C GLN A 460 -40.96 27.44 -42.42
N GLU A 461 -42.17 27.16 -42.92
CA GLU A 461 -42.44 26.97 -44.36
C GLU A 461 -42.94 28.27 -45.05
N CYS A 462 -42.42 28.58 -46.24
CA CYS A 462 -42.78 29.74 -47.07
C CYS A 462 -44.24 29.65 -47.56
N HIS A 463 -45.14 30.50 -47.04
CA HIS A 463 -46.53 30.57 -47.49
C HIS A 463 -46.73 31.65 -48.57
N CYS A 464 -46.31 31.36 -49.82
CA CYS A 464 -46.39 32.29 -50.97
C CYS A 464 -47.24 31.71 -52.11
N GLU A 465 -48.21 32.48 -52.64
CA GLU A 465 -49.27 31.98 -53.55
C GLU A 465 -48.82 31.35 -54.87
N ASN A 466 -47.59 31.63 -55.34
CA ASN A 466 -47.08 31.16 -56.64
C ASN A 466 -45.69 30.46 -56.58
N LEU A 467 -45.31 29.95 -55.40
CA LEU A 467 -44.12 29.10 -55.11
C LEU A 467 -42.70 29.70 -55.30
N CYS A 468 -41.89 29.54 -54.24
CA CYS A 468 -40.43 29.30 -54.25
C CYS A 468 -39.55 30.28 -55.07
N PRO A 469 -39.18 31.47 -54.53
CA PRO A 469 -38.59 31.56 -53.19
C PRO A 469 -39.29 32.56 -52.24
N CYS A 470 -39.14 32.34 -50.95
CA CYS A 470 -39.20 33.41 -49.95
C CYS A 470 -37.79 33.68 -49.39
N ASP A 471 -37.59 34.85 -48.79
CA ASP A 471 -36.32 35.18 -48.14
C ASP A 471 -36.02 34.21 -46.98
N PRO A 472 -34.83 33.57 -46.94
CA PRO A 472 -34.57 32.49 -45.99
C PRO A 472 -34.43 32.97 -44.53
N GLN A 473 -34.16 34.26 -44.30
CA GLN A 473 -34.06 34.82 -42.95
C GLN A 473 -35.42 35.30 -42.42
N THR A 474 -36.22 35.93 -43.29
CA THR A 474 -37.41 36.72 -42.90
C THR A 474 -38.74 36.14 -43.38
N GLY A 475 -38.74 35.17 -44.29
CA GLY A 475 -39.95 34.58 -44.86
C GLY A 475 -40.64 35.45 -45.92
N SER A 476 -40.06 36.59 -46.29
CA SER A 476 -40.68 37.55 -47.23
C SER A 476 -40.83 36.97 -48.64
N CYS A 477 -42.05 36.94 -49.15
CA CYS A 477 -42.35 36.58 -50.55
C CYS A 477 -41.98 37.68 -51.56
N ASN A 478 -41.64 38.90 -51.11
CA ASN A 478 -41.27 40.03 -51.96
C ASN A 478 -39.73 40.21 -52.02
N ALA A 479 -39.02 39.12 -52.21
CA ALA A 479 -37.56 39.07 -52.19
C ALA A 479 -37.00 38.99 -53.61
N THR A 480 -36.45 40.10 -54.11
CA THR A 480 -35.63 40.09 -55.33
C THR A 480 -34.30 39.39 -55.03
N LEU A 481 -34.25 38.08 -55.24
CA LEU A 481 -33.00 37.31 -55.18
C LEU A 481 -32.00 37.96 -56.16
N ARG A 482 -30.89 38.46 -55.61
CA ARG A 482 -29.91 39.24 -56.38
C ARG A 482 -29.28 38.37 -57.47
N GLU A 483 -29.11 38.93 -58.66
CA GLU A 483 -28.73 38.20 -59.87
C GLU A 483 -27.35 37.52 -59.76
N GLU A 484 -27.33 36.22 -59.47
CA GLU A 484 -26.17 35.38 -59.81
C GLU A 484 -26.53 33.88 -59.97
N THR A 485 -25.86 33.24 -60.93
CA THR A 485 -25.91 31.81 -61.30
C THR A 485 -27.16 31.28 -62.04
N ASN A 486 -26.91 30.51 -63.12
CA ASN A 486 -27.90 29.86 -63.99
C ASN A 486 -28.66 28.66 -63.36
N TYR A 487 -28.70 28.56 -62.03
CA TYR A 487 -29.20 27.37 -61.33
C TYR A 487 -30.74 27.33 -61.20
N THR A 488 -31.42 28.47 -61.32
CA THR A 488 -32.89 28.61 -61.18
C THR A 488 -33.67 27.74 -62.18
N LEU A 489 -33.25 27.71 -63.45
CA LEU A 489 -33.94 26.95 -64.51
C LEU A 489 -34.00 25.44 -64.20
N HIS A 490 -32.92 24.88 -63.65
CA HIS A 490 -32.83 23.47 -63.29
C HIS A 490 -33.61 23.12 -62.00
N ARG A 491 -33.93 24.13 -61.18
CA ARG A 491 -34.66 23.99 -59.91
C ARG A 491 -36.17 24.13 -60.09
N ALA A 492 -36.63 24.99 -60.99
CA ALA A 492 -38.03 25.06 -61.41
C ALA A 492 -38.52 23.71 -61.97
N GLY A 493 -37.72 23.05 -62.82
CA GLY A 493 -38.01 21.72 -63.34
C GLY A 493 -38.18 20.65 -62.24
N HIS A 494 -37.37 20.71 -61.17
CA HIS A 494 -37.50 19.80 -60.04
C HIS A 494 -38.77 20.04 -59.18
N CYS A 495 -39.27 21.28 -59.14
CA CYS A 495 -40.50 21.62 -58.44
C CYS A 495 -41.74 21.13 -59.24
N LEU A 496 -41.77 21.37 -60.55
CA LEU A 496 -42.76 20.80 -61.47
C LEU A 496 -42.75 19.26 -61.44
N ALA A 497 -41.56 18.64 -61.37
CA ALA A 497 -41.44 17.20 -61.21
C ALA A 497 -42.05 16.70 -59.89
N LYS A 498 -41.86 17.41 -58.76
CA LYS A 498 -42.54 17.08 -57.48
C LYS A 498 -44.06 17.14 -57.62
N GLN A 499 -44.59 18.16 -58.31
CA GLN A 499 -46.03 18.35 -58.52
C GLN A 499 -46.64 17.24 -59.42
N MET A 500 -45.96 16.88 -60.51
CA MET A 500 -46.31 15.71 -61.33
C MET A 500 -46.18 14.39 -60.56
N PHE A 501 -45.18 14.24 -59.68
CA PHE A 501 -45.05 13.02 -58.87
C PHE A 501 -46.13 12.92 -57.80
N THR A 502 -46.67 14.04 -57.29
CA THR A 502 -47.82 14.02 -56.38
C THR A 502 -49.12 13.65 -57.09
N SER A 503 -49.40 14.16 -58.29
CA SER A 503 -50.59 13.75 -59.05
C SER A 503 -50.48 12.29 -59.50
N TRP A 504 -49.33 11.86 -60.02
CA TRP A 504 -49.09 10.47 -60.40
C TRP A 504 -49.14 9.51 -59.21
N ARG A 505 -48.69 9.94 -58.01
CA ARG A 505 -48.83 9.15 -56.79
C ARG A 505 -50.28 9.07 -56.32
N GLN A 506 -51.06 10.15 -56.39
CA GLN A 506 -52.51 10.11 -56.11
C GLN A 506 -53.25 9.19 -57.08
N GLU A 507 -52.99 9.30 -58.38
CA GLU A 507 -53.57 8.44 -59.43
C GLU A 507 -53.19 6.96 -59.24
N LYS A 508 -51.96 6.69 -58.80
CA LYS A 508 -51.46 5.34 -58.54
C LYS A 508 -51.98 4.74 -57.23
N ASP A 509 -52.05 5.51 -56.15
CA ASP A 509 -52.54 5.02 -54.86
C ASP A 509 -54.08 4.94 -54.82
N ALA A 510 -54.79 5.64 -55.73
CA ALA A 510 -56.23 5.45 -55.98
C ALA A 510 -56.55 4.13 -56.73
N ASN A 511 -55.55 3.48 -57.35
CA ASN A 511 -55.72 2.33 -58.24
C ASN A 511 -54.85 1.12 -57.81
N ARG A 512 -54.58 1.00 -56.51
CA ARG A 512 -53.65 0.02 -55.94
C ARG A 512 -54.37 -0.90 -54.94
N GLU A 513 -54.44 -2.18 -55.27
CA GLU A 513 -55.01 -3.20 -54.38
C GLU A 513 -54.25 -3.28 -53.04
N GLN A 514 -55.00 -3.50 -51.95
CA GLN A 514 -54.45 -3.55 -50.60
C GLN A 514 -53.70 -4.87 -50.33
N PRO A 515 -52.44 -4.84 -49.86
CA PRO A 515 -51.76 -6.03 -49.38
C PRO A 515 -52.37 -6.51 -48.05
N TYR A 516 -52.59 -7.82 -47.96
CA TYR A 516 -53.51 -8.49 -47.02
C TYR A 516 -52.91 -8.81 -45.64
N LEU A 517 -51.74 -8.29 -45.30
CA LEU A 517 -51.04 -8.52 -44.03
C LEU A 517 -50.50 -7.21 -43.47
N THR A 518 -50.75 -6.97 -42.18
CA THR A 518 -50.34 -5.73 -41.49
C THR A 518 -49.02 -5.92 -40.73
N GLU A 519 -48.39 -4.82 -40.37
CA GLU A 519 -47.13 -4.79 -39.60
C GLU A 519 -47.21 -5.59 -38.28
N ARG A 520 -48.40 -5.61 -37.65
CA ARG A 520 -48.67 -6.42 -36.44
C ARG A 520 -48.58 -7.92 -36.68
N THR A 521 -49.01 -8.43 -37.84
CA THR A 521 -48.86 -9.86 -38.15
C THR A 521 -47.39 -10.27 -38.35
N TRP A 522 -46.54 -9.38 -38.87
CA TRP A 522 -45.10 -9.63 -38.95
C TRP A 522 -44.44 -9.74 -37.56
N LEU A 523 -44.77 -8.83 -36.64
CA LEU A 523 -44.27 -8.87 -35.25
C LEU A 523 -44.73 -10.14 -34.50
N ILE A 524 -45.94 -10.63 -34.75
CA ILE A 524 -46.43 -11.89 -34.16
C ILE A 524 -45.65 -13.09 -34.74
N ILE A 525 -45.42 -13.14 -36.05
CA ILE A 525 -44.68 -14.23 -36.70
C ILE A 525 -43.22 -14.30 -36.20
N THR A 526 -42.53 -13.17 -36.07
CA THR A 526 -41.14 -13.15 -35.59
C THR A 526 -41.02 -13.55 -34.12
N LEU A 527 -41.94 -13.10 -33.26
CA LEU A 527 -41.99 -13.52 -31.85
C LEU A 527 -42.27 -15.04 -31.70
N VAL A 528 -43.20 -15.60 -32.48
CA VAL A 528 -43.48 -17.04 -32.45
C VAL A 528 -42.28 -17.86 -32.94
N LEU A 529 -41.61 -17.44 -34.01
CA LEU A 529 -40.40 -18.12 -34.50
C LEU A 529 -39.24 -18.05 -33.50
N ALA A 530 -39.02 -16.90 -32.84
CA ALA A 530 -38.02 -16.76 -31.79
C ALA A 530 -38.31 -17.67 -30.59
N PHE A 531 -39.58 -17.76 -30.16
CA PHE A 531 -40.00 -18.65 -29.08
C PHE A 531 -39.78 -20.13 -29.44
N LEU A 532 -40.17 -20.56 -30.64
CA LEU A 532 -39.93 -21.94 -31.11
C LEU A 532 -38.43 -22.28 -31.22
N LEU A 533 -37.59 -21.33 -31.64
CA LEU A 533 -36.13 -21.50 -31.63
C LEU A 533 -35.58 -21.64 -30.20
N SER A 534 -36.05 -20.83 -29.24
CA SER A 534 -35.64 -20.96 -27.83
C SER A 534 -36.05 -22.30 -27.21
N LEU A 535 -37.25 -22.81 -27.53
CA LEU A 535 -37.70 -24.14 -27.11
C LEU A 535 -36.85 -25.25 -27.71
N SER A 536 -36.51 -25.16 -29.01
CA SER A 536 -35.62 -26.11 -29.68
C SER A 536 -34.23 -26.16 -29.03
N LEU A 537 -33.64 -24.99 -28.75
CA LEU A 537 -32.37 -24.87 -28.04
C LEU A 537 -32.43 -25.48 -26.62
N LEU A 538 -33.52 -25.21 -25.89
CA LEU A 538 -33.72 -25.72 -24.53
C LEU A 538 -33.89 -27.26 -24.51
N VAL A 539 -34.61 -27.83 -25.49
CA VAL A 539 -34.69 -29.29 -25.70
C VAL A 539 -33.32 -29.90 -26.02
N HIS A 540 -32.49 -29.23 -26.85
CA HIS A 540 -31.13 -29.67 -27.12
C HIS A 540 -30.23 -29.64 -25.87
N ILE A 541 -30.33 -28.60 -25.04
CA ILE A 541 -29.59 -28.48 -23.77
C ILE A 541 -30.02 -29.59 -22.80
N VAL A 542 -31.33 -29.81 -22.60
CA VAL A 542 -31.83 -30.89 -21.73
C VAL A 542 -31.36 -32.28 -22.24
N LYS A 543 -31.39 -32.51 -23.55
CA LYS A 543 -30.93 -33.77 -24.16
C LYS A 543 -29.42 -33.98 -24.01
N ALA A 544 -28.62 -32.91 -23.99
CA ALA A 544 -27.19 -32.98 -23.68
C ALA A 544 -26.91 -33.22 -22.19
N CYS A 545 -27.67 -32.61 -21.28
CA CYS A 545 -27.49 -32.78 -19.83
C CYS A 545 -27.99 -34.12 -19.28
N CYS A 546 -29.02 -34.72 -19.89
CA CYS A 546 -29.65 -35.96 -19.40
C CYS A 546 -29.12 -37.26 -20.05
N SER A 547 -28.05 -37.21 -20.86
CA SER A 547 -27.52 -38.39 -21.58
C SER A 547 -26.18 -38.93 -21.08
N THR A 548 -25.62 -38.36 -20.01
CA THR A 548 -24.28 -38.71 -19.47
C THR A 548 -24.32 -39.61 -18.22
N VAL A 549 -25.49 -40.11 -17.82
CA VAL A 549 -25.67 -41.01 -16.66
C VAL A 549 -26.60 -42.18 -17.05
N ALA A 550 -26.28 -43.38 -16.56
CA ALA A 550 -27.00 -44.66 -16.67
C ALA A 550 -26.77 -45.56 -17.92
N SER A 551 -25.71 -46.39 -17.80
CA SER A 551 -25.67 -47.85 -18.04
C SER A 551 -25.90 -48.50 -19.42
N HIS A 552 -24.99 -49.44 -19.73
CA HIS A 552 -24.90 -50.34 -20.90
C HIS A 552 -26.01 -51.42 -21.05
N PHE A 553 -26.22 -51.81 -22.33
CA PHE A 553 -26.57 -53.17 -22.85
C PHE A 553 -27.91 -53.86 -22.46
N PRO A 554 -28.43 -54.84 -23.27
CA PRO A 554 -28.31 -55.05 -24.73
C PRO A 554 -29.63 -55.47 -25.46
N GLU A 555 -29.49 -55.77 -26.76
CA GLU A 555 -30.14 -56.86 -27.55
C GLU A 555 -31.14 -56.58 -28.73
N ARG A 556 -30.76 -57.13 -29.90
CA ARG A 556 -31.50 -57.75 -31.03
C ARG A 556 -32.51 -57.05 -31.98
N GLN A 557 -32.04 -56.90 -33.24
CA GLN A 557 -32.50 -57.53 -34.50
C GLN A 557 -33.90 -57.28 -35.15
N ASP A 558 -33.83 -56.58 -36.30
CA ASP A 558 -34.18 -57.05 -37.66
C ASP A 558 -35.60 -56.90 -38.31
N TYR A 559 -35.53 -56.88 -39.66
CA TYR A 559 -36.57 -57.00 -40.72
C TYR A 559 -37.47 -55.75 -40.95
N SER A 560 -37.53 -55.07 -42.11
CA SER A 560 -37.56 -55.41 -43.57
C SER A 560 -38.99 -55.44 -44.15
N TYR A 561 -39.34 -55.03 -45.40
CA TYR A 561 -38.80 -54.10 -46.42
C TYR A 561 -39.71 -54.19 -47.67
N VAL A 562 -40.18 -53.07 -48.26
CA VAL A 562 -40.63 -53.01 -49.69
C VAL A 562 -40.40 -51.59 -50.25
N PRO A 563 -39.74 -51.42 -51.41
CA PRO A 563 -39.61 -50.16 -52.14
C PRO A 563 -40.42 -50.18 -53.46
N LEU A 564 -40.37 -49.10 -54.24
CA LEU A 564 -39.86 -49.19 -55.62
C LEU A 564 -39.49 -47.82 -56.21
N THR A 565 -38.47 -47.84 -57.05
CA THR A 565 -38.02 -46.74 -57.94
C THR A 565 -38.81 -46.82 -59.27
N ASP A 566 -38.68 -45.98 -60.30
CA ASP A 566 -37.70 -44.96 -60.73
C ASP A 566 -38.43 -43.81 -61.46
N ILE A 567 -37.74 -42.70 -61.77
CA ILE A 567 -37.66 -42.12 -63.14
C ILE A 567 -36.71 -40.91 -63.20
N ASN A 568 -35.69 -41.07 -64.03
CA ASN A 568 -34.75 -40.13 -64.65
C ASN A 568 -35.01 -38.60 -64.61
N GLY A 569 -33.91 -37.83 -64.41
CA GLY A 569 -33.81 -36.42 -64.82
C GLY A 569 -32.42 -35.84 -64.52
N ALA A 570 -31.60 -35.55 -65.54
CA ALA A 570 -30.20 -35.15 -65.36
C ALA A 570 -29.73 -34.07 -66.36
N ALA A 571 -28.58 -33.45 -66.05
CA ALA A 571 -27.74 -32.62 -66.95
C ALA A 571 -28.32 -31.24 -67.36
N SER A 572 -27.55 -30.20 -67.70
CA SER A 572 -26.08 -29.98 -67.65
C SER A 572 -25.73 -28.48 -67.84
N ARG A 573 -24.51 -28.07 -67.45
CA ARG A 573 -23.40 -27.51 -68.30
C ARG A 573 -22.52 -26.49 -67.52
N ALA A 574 -21.23 -26.28 -67.81
CA ALA A 574 -20.19 -27.11 -68.47
C ALA A 574 -18.80 -26.41 -68.42
N ARG A 575 -17.70 -27.20 -68.43
CA ARG A 575 -16.30 -26.85 -68.83
C ARG A 575 -15.54 -25.86 -67.94
N ASP A 576 -14.20 -25.85 -67.85
CA ASP A 576 -13.07 -26.60 -68.48
C ASP A 576 -11.83 -26.47 -67.53
N LYS A 577 -10.64 -27.11 -67.63
CA LYS A 577 -9.99 -28.05 -68.58
C LYS A 577 -8.77 -28.73 -67.91
N ALA A 578 -8.41 -29.97 -68.29
CA ALA A 578 -7.10 -30.66 -68.12
C ALA A 578 -6.55 -30.90 -66.68
N GLY A 579 -5.71 -31.91 -66.39
CA GLY A 579 -5.29 -33.06 -67.22
C GLY A 579 -4.24 -34.00 -66.57
N VAL A 580 -4.65 -35.26 -66.32
CA VAL A 580 -3.92 -36.57 -66.41
C VAL A 580 -2.47 -36.51 -66.97
N SER A 581 -1.42 -37.22 -66.48
CA SER A 581 -1.22 -38.47 -65.67
C SER A 581 0.08 -38.33 -64.82
N GLY A 582 0.55 -39.22 -63.93
CA GLY A 582 0.23 -40.63 -63.63
C GLY A 582 1.07 -41.19 -62.46
N LYS A 583 1.21 -42.52 -62.35
CA LYS A 583 1.79 -43.26 -61.18
C LYS A 583 3.29 -43.04 -60.90
N GLY A 584 3.68 -43.20 -59.63
CA GLY A 584 5.04 -43.49 -59.14
C GLY A 584 5.04 -43.76 -57.63
N ASP A 585 5.86 -44.70 -57.15
CA ASP A 585 5.92 -45.16 -55.74
C ASP A 585 7.23 -44.72 -55.03
N PHE A 586 7.19 -44.71 -53.69
CA PHE A 586 8.30 -44.97 -52.75
C PHE A 586 9.39 -43.91 -52.47
N GLU A 587 10.11 -44.17 -51.35
CA GLU A 587 11.32 -43.50 -50.81
C GLU A 587 11.21 -42.04 -50.31
N LEU A 588 12.07 -41.54 -49.41
CA LEU A 588 12.59 -42.04 -48.10
C LEU A 588 13.38 -40.88 -47.42
N ASP A 589 13.27 -40.77 -46.09
CA ASP A 589 14.21 -40.17 -45.11
C ASP A 589 14.74 -38.71 -45.17
N ASP A 590 15.29 -38.32 -44.01
CA ASP A 590 16.18 -37.19 -43.64
C ASP A 590 15.69 -35.72 -43.74
N SER A 591 15.90 -34.85 -42.72
CA SER A 591 16.51 -35.07 -41.39
C SER A 591 16.13 -34.01 -40.34
N ASP A 592 16.27 -34.38 -39.06
CA ASP A 592 16.55 -33.58 -37.83
C ASP A 592 15.91 -32.18 -37.65
N SER A 593 15.22 -31.86 -36.54
CA SER A 593 15.64 -32.03 -35.13
C SER A 593 14.41 -31.81 -34.21
N GLN A 594 14.19 -32.56 -33.12
CA GLN A 594 14.78 -32.40 -31.77
C GLN A 594 14.55 -30.98 -31.18
N ASP A 595 13.93 -30.79 -30.00
CA ASP A 595 13.54 -31.70 -28.91
C ASP A 595 12.27 -31.20 -28.18
N GLU A 596 11.38 -32.04 -27.62
CA GLU A 596 11.38 -32.55 -26.21
C GLU A 596 11.59 -31.42 -25.17
N THR A 597 10.77 -31.18 -24.13
CA THR A 597 9.76 -31.95 -23.36
C THR A 597 8.66 -30.98 -22.85
N TRP A 598 7.39 -31.33 -22.59
CA TRP A 598 6.81 -32.33 -21.68
C TRP A 598 6.95 -32.01 -20.16
N SER A 599 5.85 -31.56 -19.52
CA SER A 599 5.37 -32.09 -18.23
C SER A 599 4.02 -31.48 -17.80
N PRO A 600 3.09 -32.27 -17.22
CA PRO A 600 1.76 -31.80 -16.80
C PRO A 600 1.69 -31.40 -15.32
N SER A 601 0.61 -30.70 -14.94
CA SER A 601 0.24 -30.44 -13.55
C SER A 601 -0.60 -31.58 -12.95
N CYS A 602 -0.10 -32.24 -11.89
CA CYS A 602 -0.84 -33.06 -10.92
C CYS A 602 0.14 -33.55 -9.83
N SER A 603 -0.25 -33.85 -8.59
CA SER A 603 -1.53 -33.65 -7.90
C SER A 603 -1.27 -33.52 -6.39
N GLY A 604 -2.22 -32.98 -5.62
CA GLY A 604 -2.13 -32.90 -4.16
C GLY A 604 -3.33 -33.53 -3.46
N ARG A 605 -3.16 -34.77 -2.97
CA ARG A 605 -3.88 -35.40 -1.83
C ARG A 605 -3.52 -36.88 -1.72
N LEU A 606 -2.84 -37.25 -0.62
CA LEU A 606 -3.43 -38.02 0.49
C LEU A 606 -2.50 -37.98 1.71
#